data_AF-A0A820M7N4-F1
#
_entry.id   AF-A0A820M7N4-F1
#
_cell.length_a   1.000
_cell.length_b   1.000
_cell.length_c   1.000
_cell.angle_alpha   90.00
_cell.angle_beta   90.00
_cell.angle_gamma   90.00
#
_symmetry.space_group_name_H-M   'P 1'
#
loop_
_entity.id
_entity.type
_entity.pdbx_description
1 polymer ?
#
loop_
_entity_poly.entity_id
_entity_poly.type
_entity_poly.pdbx_seq_one_letter_code
_entity_poly.pdbx_strand_id
1 'polypeptide(L)'
;MSEPFISGFNIGAAIQVFSNQVPPFFGVDSARDIQGAFKLPRFYVRVIGSIFREINWVTTAIGAASMVFMYVVKRLNERYKAKIRILIPTELIVVIIGALVSYHLKLNEKDNVAIVGTIECGLPKPKLPGFNQSSSLFTSSILIDIVSLSLLITVAKMFGQKHGYRELFAYGMSNMIASCFHCFPNATSLSRSTVQDSSGGKTILVGGFTSIIVLIVILALGPLFKPLPNTVLAAIIILNLKGLLFQVKDFKYYYRIDRLEAAVWIITCGTIVLFDVDIGL
;
A
#
# COMPACT_ATOMS: atom_id res chain seq x y z
N MET A 1 20.91 -5.09 5.26
CA MET A 1 20.72 -5.31 3.81
C MET A 1 21.35 -4.15 3.05
N SER A 2 21.85 -4.38 1.85
CA SER A 2 22.43 -3.32 1.01
C SER A 2 21.33 -2.38 0.50
N GLU A 3 21.63 -1.09 0.37
CA GLU A 3 20.72 -0.11 -0.22
C GLU A 3 20.18 -0.51 -1.61
N PRO A 4 21.00 -1.04 -2.55
CA PRO A 4 20.49 -1.51 -3.85
C PRO A 4 19.48 -2.65 -3.73
N PHE A 5 19.62 -3.54 -2.73
CA PHE A 5 18.64 -4.60 -2.49
C PHE A 5 17.28 -4.00 -2.08
N ILE A 6 17.27 -3.05 -1.13
CA ILE A 6 16.03 -2.43 -0.64
C ILE A 6 15.35 -1.63 -1.77
N SER A 7 16.12 -0.92 -2.58
CA SER A 7 15.59 -0.21 -3.76
C SER A 7 14.98 -1.18 -4.78
N GLY A 8 15.71 -2.25 -5.15
CA GLY A 8 15.20 -3.28 -6.07
C GLY A 8 13.95 -3.99 -5.55
N PHE A 9 13.92 -4.29 -4.25
CA PHE A 9 12.76 -4.86 -3.56
C PHE A 9 11.54 -3.95 -3.62
N ASN A 10 11.69 -2.68 -3.26
CA ASN A 10 10.60 -1.71 -3.25
C ASN A 10 9.96 -1.53 -4.63
N ILE A 11 10.77 -1.54 -5.69
CA ILE A 11 10.29 -1.39 -7.07
C ILE A 11 9.58 -2.66 -7.54
N GLY A 12 10.16 -3.83 -7.28
CA GLY A 12 9.52 -5.11 -7.60
C GLY A 12 8.15 -5.25 -6.92
N ALA A 13 8.10 -4.94 -5.62
CA ALA A 13 6.86 -4.91 -4.85
C ALA A 13 5.87 -3.85 -5.37
N ALA A 14 6.35 -2.64 -5.71
CA ALA A 14 5.50 -1.59 -6.26
C ALA A 14 4.90 -1.97 -7.62
N ILE A 15 5.64 -2.67 -8.48
CA ILE A 15 5.14 -3.20 -9.76
C ILE A 15 4.03 -4.23 -9.50
N GLN A 16 4.26 -5.17 -8.58
CA GLN A 16 3.26 -6.19 -8.26
C GLN A 16 1.98 -5.59 -7.66
N VAL A 17 2.11 -4.64 -6.73
CA VAL A 17 0.95 -3.93 -6.18
C VAL A 17 0.24 -3.15 -7.29
N PHE A 18 0.97 -2.43 -8.15
CA PHE A 18 0.40 -1.72 -9.29
C PHE A 18 -0.40 -2.66 -10.19
N SER A 19 0.16 -3.81 -10.56
CA SER A 19 -0.54 -4.83 -11.36
C SER A 19 -1.83 -5.29 -10.70
N ASN A 20 -1.83 -5.52 -9.38
CA ASN A 20 -3.03 -5.92 -8.64
C ASN A 20 -4.08 -4.80 -8.52
N GLN A 21 -3.71 -3.53 -8.69
CA GLN A 21 -4.65 -2.40 -8.72
C GLN A 21 -5.22 -2.10 -10.11
N VAL A 22 -4.63 -2.62 -11.19
CA VAL A 22 -5.12 -2.40 -12.56
C VAL A 22 -6.57 -2.94 -12.75
N PRO A 23 -6.90 -4.18 -12.38
CA PRO A 23 -8.27 -4.69 -12.53
C PRO A 23 -9.36 -3.88 -11.82
N PRO A 24 -9.27 -3.58 -10.52
CA PRO A 24 -10.29 -2.79 -9.84
C PRO A 24 -10.37 -1.34 -10.36
N PHE A 25 -9.31 -0.81 -10.98
CA PHE A 25 -9.33 0.50 -11.62
C PHE A 25 -10.24 0.52 -12.87
N PHE A 26 -10.18 -0.53 -13.69
CA PHE A 26 -11.02 -0.69 -14.89
C PHE A 26 -12.39 -1.34 -14.62
N GLY A 27 -12.65 -1.76 -13.37
CA GLY A 27 -13.90 -2.42 -12.99
C GLY A 27 -14.04 -3.83 -13.54
N VAL A 28 -12.91 -4.52 -13.75
CA VAL A 28 -12.87 -5.87 -14.31
C VAL A 28 -12.58 -6.87 -13.19
N ASP A 29 -13.38 -7.93 -13.13
CA ASP A 29 -13.13 -9.03 -12.22
C ASP A 29 -11.94 -9.85 -12.71
N SER A 30 -10.77 -9.60 -12.12
CA SER A 30 -9.62 -10.47 -12.35
C SER A 30 -9.65 -11.63 -11.37
N ALA A 31 -9.66 -12.85 -11.93
CA ALA A 31 -9.44 -14.06 -11.18
C ALA A 31 -8.14 -13.93 -10.37
N ARG A 32 -8.27 -13.70 -9.07
CA ARG A 32 -7.18 -13.63 -8.08
C ARG A 32 -6.44 -14.96 -7.94
N ASP A 33 -6.86 -16.00 -8.67
CA ASP A 33 -6.42 -17.39 -8.57
C ASP A 33 -5.25 -17.79 -9.50
N ILE A 34 -4.49 -16.86 -10.07
CA ILE A 34 -3.29 -17.24 -10.83
C ILE A 34 -2.17 -17.59 -9.85
N GLN A 35 -2.06 -18.88 -9.52
CA GLN A 35 -0.98 -19.47 -8.74
C GLN A 35 0.12 -20.06 -9.67
N GLY A 36 1.40 -20.06 -9.27
CA GLY A 36 2.53 -20.65 -10.03
C GLY A 36 3.68 -19.70 -10.40
N ALA A 37 4.66 -20.15 -11.20
CA ALA A 37 5.73 -19.29 -11.73
C ALA A 37 5.24 -18.47 -12.95
N PHE A 38 5.84 -17.30 -13.21
CA PHE A 38 5.44 -16.36 -14.28
C PHE A 38 4.00 -15.84 -14.15
N LYS A 39 3.54 -15.59 -12.91
CA LYS A 39 2.21 -15.04 -12.64
C LYS A 39 1.99 -13.72 -13.33
N LEU A 40 2.93 -12.78 -13.21
CA LEU A 40 2.79 -11.42 -13.72
C LEU A 40 2.59 -11.39 -15.25
N PRO A 41 3.42 -12.05 -16.09
CA PRO A 41 3.17 -12.10 -17.53
C PRO A 41 1.83 -12.74 -17.90
N ARG A 42 1.46 -13.86 -17.26
CA ARG A 42 0.18 -14.55 -17.52
C ARG A 42 -1.02 -13.73 -17.06
N PHE A 43 -0.86 -13.04 -15.94
CA PHE A 43 -1.80 -12.08 -15.39
C PHE A 43 -2.01 -10.94 -16.37
N TYR A 44 -0.94 -10.32 -16.90
CA TYR A 44 -1.08 -9.25 -17.89
C TYR A 44 -1.82 -9.70 -19.16
N VAL A 45 -1.49 -10.87 -19.73
CA VAL A 45 -2.21 -11.37 -20.92
C VAL A 45 -3.70 -11.54 -20.64
N ARG A 46 -4.06 -12.11 -19.48
CA ARG A 46 -5.46 -12.30 -19.09
C ARG A 46 -6.15 -10.98 -18.78
N VAL A 47 -5.53 -10.11 -18.00
CA VAL A 47 -6.07 -8.81 -17.61
C VAL A 47 -6.27 -7.92 -18.84
N ILE A 48 -5.31 -7.87 -19.76
CA ILE A 48 -5.47 -7.12 -21.01
C ILE A 48 -6.64 -7.69 -21.82
N GLY A 49 -6.72 -9.01 -21.98
CA GLY A 49 -7.84 -9.67 -22.66
C GLY A 49 -9.20 -9.39 -22.02
N SER A 50 -9.28 -9.40 -20.69
CA SER A 50 -10.49 -9.10 -19.93
C SER A 50 -10.86 -7.62 -19.98
N ILE A 51 -9.88 -6.70 -19.90
CA ILE A 51 -10.11 -5.26 -20.08
C ILE A 51 -10.73 -4.99 -21.45
N PHE A 52 -10.25 -5.64 -22.51
CA PHE A 52 -10.83 -5.44 -23.84
C PHE A 52 -12.28 -5.95 -23.97
N ARG A 53 -12.73 -6.88 -23.12
CA ARG A 53 -14.06 -7.50 -23.22
C ARG A 53 -15.09 -6.99 -22.20
N GLU A 54 -14.65 -6.66 -20.99
CA GLU A 54 -15.52 -6.45 -19.81
C GLU A 54 -15.28 -5.08 -19.15
N ILE A 55 -14.63 -4.14 -19.87
CA ILE A 55 -14.37 -2.81 -19.30
C ILE A 55 -15.66 -2.09 -18.91
N ASN A 56 -15.68 -1.63 -17.66
CA ASN A 56 -16.71 -0.73 -17.18
C ASN A 56 -16.24 0.72 -17.37
N TRP A 57 -16.80 1.38 -18.39
CA TRP A 57 -16.45 2.77 -18.73
C TRP A 57 -16.76 3.76 -17.61
N VAL A 58 -17.84 3.54 -16.86
CA VAL A 58 -18.23 4.40 -15.74
C VAL A 58 -17.22 4.27 -14.60
N THR A 59 -16.84 3.03 -14.26
CA THR A 59 -15.81 2.76 -13.24
C THR A 59 -14.48 3.39 -13.62
N THR A 60 -14.07 3.23 -14.88
CA THR A 60 -12.81 3.79 -15.40
C THR A 60 -12.83 5.32 -15.38
N ALA A 61 -13.94 5.95 -15.77
CA ALA A 61 -14.08 7.40 -15.76
C ALA A 61 -13.97 7.98 -14.34
N ILE A 62 -14.60 7.34 -13.35
CA ILE A 62 -14.53 7.74 -11.94
C ILE A 62 -13.11 7.60 -11.40
N GLY A 63 -12.45 6.47 -11.67
CA GLY A 63 -11.05 6.22 -11.29
C GLY A 63 -10.11 7.26 -11.90
N ALA A 64 -10.25 7.52 -13.21
CA ALA A 64 -9.46 8.51 -13.93
C ALA A 64 -9.69 9.94 -13.41
N ALA A 65 -10.94 10.35 -13.20
CA ALA A 65 -11.29 11.66 -12.64
C ALA A 65 -10.70 11.84 -11.23
N SER A 66 -10.82 10.81 -10.38
CA SER A 66 -10.24 10.80 -9.02
C SER A 66 -8.72 10.93 -9.06
N MET A 67 -8.07 10.19 -9.96
CA MET A 67 -6.61 10.24 -10.13
C MET A 67 -6.13 11.61 -10.62
N VAL A 68 -6.81 12.19 -11.62
CA VAL A 68 -6.50 13.53 -12.14
C VAL A 68 -6.70 14.59 -11.05
N PHE A 69 -7.81 14.54 -10.32
CA PHE A 69 -8.08 15.46 -9.22
C PHE A 69 -6.97 15.40 -8.16
N MET A 70 -6.63 14.21 -7.66
CA MET A 70 -5.55 14.04 -6.68
C MET A 70 -4.21 14.54 -7.21
N TYR A 71 -3.88 14.25 -8.47
CA TYR A 71 -2.64 14.68 -9.08
C TYR A 71 -2.55 16.21 -9.18
N VAL A 72 -3.63 16.86 -9.63
CA VAL A 72 -3.72 18.33 -9.73
C VAL A 72 -3.60 18.97 -8.35
N VAL A 73 -4.33 18.47 -7.35
CA VAL A 73 -4.31 19.04 -6.01
C VAL A 73 -2.94 18.87 -5.35
N LYS A 74 -2.28 17.70 -5.49
CA LYS A 74 -0.91 17.52 -4.99
C LYS A 74 0.09 18.46 -5.66
N ARG A 75 -0.01 18.63 -6.99
CA ARG A 75 0.87 19.53 -7.74
C ARG A 75 0.63 21.00 -7.37
N LEU A 76 -0.61 21.39 -7.11
CA LEU A 76 -0.95 22.72 -6.60
C LEU A 76 -0.42 22.91 -5.17
N ASN A 77 -0.56 21.91 -4.31
CA ASN A 77 -0.07 21.95 -2.94
C ASN A 77 1.46 22.09 -2.89
N GLU A 78 2.19 21.39 -3.78
CA GLU A 78 3.64 21.58 -3.95
C GLU A 78 3.98 22.99 -4.45
N ARG A 79 3.25 23.51 -5.43
CA ARG A 79 3.50 24.84 -6.01
C ARG A 79 3.21 25.99 -5.03
N TYR A 80 2.17 25.84 -4.21
CA TYR A 80 1.73 26.84 -3.23
C TYR A 80 2.16 26.51 -1.79
N LYS A 81 3.11 25.60 -1.61
CA LYS A 81 3.64 25.18 -0.31
C LYS A 81 4.16 26.35 0.55
N ALA A 82 4.60 27.44 -0.09
CA ALA A 82 5.04 28.65 0.59
C ALA A 82 3.89 29.48 1.20
N LYS A 83 2.66 29.34 0.70
CA LYS A 83 1.48 30.12 1.14
C LYS A 83 0.49 29.29 1.96
N ILE A 84 0.42 27.98 1.72
CA ILE A 84 -0.47 27.06 2.43
C ILE A 84 0.34 26.30 3.48
N ARG A 85 0.12 26.64 4.76
CA ARG A 85 0.83 26.03 5.90
C ARG A 85 0.29 24.65 6.29
N ILE A 86 -0.86 24.25 5.75
CA ILE A 86 -1.59 23.03 6.11
C ILE A 86 -1.54 22.05 4.92
N LEU A 87 -1.03 20.84 5.15
CA LEU A 87 -1.06 19.78 4.15
C LEU A 87 -2.51 19.33 3.93
N ILE A 88 -3.08 19.63 2.77
CA ILE A 88 -4.46 19.23 2.43
C ILE A 88 -4.50 17.70 2.29
N PRO A 89 -5.34 16.98 3.06
CA PRO A 89 -5.47 15.53 2.96
C PRO A 89 -6.29 15.16 1.71
N THR A 90 -5.62 15.16 0.55
CA THR A 90 -6.24 14.96 -0.76
C THR A 90 -6.97 13.62 -0.87
N GLU A 91 -6.39 12.59 -0.28
CA GLU A 91 -6.91 11.22 -0.26
C GLU A 91 -8.25 11.16 0.46
N LEU A 92 -8.36 11.84 1.61
CA LEU A 92 -9.60 11.88 2.39
C LEU A 92 -10.73 12.57 1.61
N ILE A 93 -10.41 13.69 0.95
CA ILE A 93 -11.38 14.45 0.14
C ILE A 93 -11.93 13.59 -0.99
N VAL A 94 -11.06 12.88 -1.71
CA VAL A 94 -11.49 12.01 -2.82
C VAL A 94 -12.33 10.84 -2.33
N VAL A 95 -12.00 10.25 -1.18
CA VAL A 95 -12.82 9.20 -0.58
C VAL A 95 -14.21 9.70 -0.21
N ILE A 96 -14.31 10.89 0.41
CA ILE A 96 -15.60 11.49 0.77
C ILE A 96 -16.42 11.81 -0.48
N ILE A 97 -15.84 12.48 -1.47
CA ILE A 97 -16.54 12.82 -2.71
C ILE A 97 -16.94 11.54 -3.46
N GLY A 98 -16.05 10.56 -3.58
CA GLY A 98 -16.31 9.29 -4.24
C GLY A 98 -17.44 8.51 -3.57
N ALA A 99 -17.49 8.47 -2.24
CA ALA A 99 -18.57 7.86 -1.48
C ALA A 99 -19.90 8.59 -1.69
N LEU A 100 -19.91 9.93 -1.64
CA LEU A 100 -21.11 10.75 -1.84
C LEU A 100 -21.69 10.61 -3.25
N VAL A 101 -20.84 10.69 -4.27
CA VAL A 101 -21.23 10.54 -5.68
C VAL A 101 -21.78 9.14 -5.92
N SER A 102 -21.10 8.11 -5.41
CA SER A 102 -21.54 6.73 -5.54
C SER A 102 -22.89 6.47 -4.85
N TYR A 103 -23.10 7.05 -3.67
CA TYR A 103 -24.36 6.96 -2.94
C TYR A 103 -25.53 7.64 -3.68
N HIS A 104 -25.34 8.87 -4.16
CA HIS A 104 -26.40 9.63 -4.82
C HIS A 104 -26.75 9.08 -6.20
N LEU A 105 -25.75 8.64 -6.97
CA LEU A 105 -25.96 8.10 -8.31
C LEU A 105 -26.35 6.63 -8.31
N LYS A 106 -26.25 5.93 -7.16
CA LYS A 106 -26.48 4.49 -7.02
C LYS A 106 -25.67 3.68 -8.05
N LEU A 107 -24.38 4.02 -8.17
CA LEU A 107 -23.47 3.47 -9.19
C LEU A 107 -23.34 1.94 -9.13
N ASN A 108 -23.49 1.36 -7.94
CA ASN A 108 -23.47 -0.09 -7.80
C ASN A 108 -24.66 -0.77 -8.47
N GLU A 109 -25.88 -0.23 -8.28
CA GLU A 109 -27.11 -0.81 -8.81
C GLU A 109 -27.29 -0.53 -10.31
N LYS A 110 -26.90 0.66 -10.77
CA LYS A 110 -27.13 1.11 -12.16
C LYS A 110 -26.01 0.72 -13.11
N ASP A 111 -24.78 0.89 -12.66
CA ASP A 111 -23.60 0.82 -13.53
C ASP A 111 -22.69 -0.37 -13.16
N ASN A 112 -23.14 -1.27 -12.28
CA ASN A 112 -22.36 -2.42 -11.79
C ASN A 112 -20.95 -2.06 -11.29
N VAL A 113 -20.80 -0.89 -10.65
CA VAL A 113 -19.52 -0.47 -10.08
C VAL A 113 -19.23 -1.26 -8.81
N ALA A 114 -18.08 -1.93 -8.77
CA ALA A 114 -17.62 -2.65 -7.58
C ALA A 114 -17.37 -1.68 -6.42
N ILE A 115 -18.05 -1.89 -5.30
CA ILE A 115 -17.92 -1.11 -4.06
C ILE A 115 -17.25 -1.94 -2.96
N VAL A 116 -16.83 -1.27 -1.88
CA VAL A 116 -16.23 -1.91 -0.70
C VAL A 116 -17.20 -2.89 -0.03
N GLY A 117 -18.49 -2.52 0.04
CA GLY A 117 -19.52 -3.37 0.64
C GLY A 117 -19.65 -3.20 2.14
N THR A 118 -20.27 -4.17 2.82
CA THR A 118 -20.55 -4.09 4.25
C THR A 118 -19.28 -4.28 5.08
N ILE A 119 -18.95 -3.28 5.87
CA ILE A 119 -17.86 -3.33 6.85
C ILE A 119 -18.47 -3.67 8.21
N GLU A 120 -18.05 -4.79 8.80
CA GLU A 120 -18.43 -5.16 10.16
C GLU A 120 -17.91 -4.09 11.12
N CYS A 121 -18.84 -3.39 11.77
CA CYS A 121 -18.49 -2.34 12.72
C CYS A 121 -18.34 -2.95 14.11
N GLY A 122 -17.16 -2.78 14.70
CA GLY A 122 -16.87 -3.26 16.04
C GLY A 122 -15.42 -3.68 16.18
N LEU A 123 -14.96 -3.80 17.43
CA LEU A 123 -13.67 -4.41 17.71
C LEU A 123 -13.80 -5.92 17.53
N PRO A 124 -12.94 -6.58 16.72
CA PRO A 124 -12.95 -8.04 16.66
C PRO A 124 -12.66 -8.61 18.06
N LYS A 125 -13.37 -9.68 18.42
CA LYS A 125 -13.13 -10.38 19.69
C LYS A 125 -11.69 -10.91 19.70
N PRO A 126 -10.92 -10.70 20.78
CA PRO A 126 -9.58 -11.26 20.88
C PRO A 126 -9.61 -12.77 20.71
N LYS A 127 -8.85 -13.28 19.74
CA LYS A 127 -8.74 -14.72 19.46
C LYS A 127 -7.27 -15.07 19.28
N LEU A 128 -6.82 -16.09 19.99
CA LEU A 128 -5.47 -16.60 19.84
C LEU A 128 -5.31 -17.23 18.43
N PRO A 129 -4.18 -16.98 17.74
CA PRO A 129 -3.92 -17.58 16.45
C PRO A 129 -3.82 -19.10 16.60
N GLY A 130 -4.53 -19.84 15.74
CA GLY A 130 -4.50 -21.30 15.75
C GLY A 130 -3.19 -21.83 15.16
N PHE A 131 -2.53 -22.75 15.85
CA PHE A 131 -1.25 -23.33 15.40
C PHE A 131 -1.38 -24.37 14.28
N ASN A 132 -2.60 -24.74 13.88
CA ASN A 132 -2.86 -25.82 12.92
C ASN A 132 -2.27 -25.57 11.51
N GLN A 133 -2.06 -24.31 11.12
CA GLN A 133 -1.44 -23.94 9.83
C GLN A 133 -0.06 -23.28 10.01
N SER A 134 0.53 -23.38 11.21
CA SER A 134 1.80 -22.72 11.52
C SER A 134 2.95 -23.21 10.62
N SER A 135 3.02 -24.52 10.36
CA SER A 135 4.12 -25.10 9.58
C SER A 135 4.16 -24.64 8.11
N SER A 136 3.01 -24.41 7.47
CA SER A 136 2.97 -23.94 6.07
C SER A 136 3.23 -22.44 5.96
N LEU A 137 2.92 -21.66 6.99
CA LEU A 137 3.09 -20.21 7.01
C LEU A 137 4.43 -19.77 7.61
N PHE A 138 5.18 -20.69 8.24
CA PHE A 138 6.41 -20.38 8.97
C PHE A 138 7.46 -19.71 8.07
N THR A 139 7.69 -20.26 6.89
CA THR A 139 8.68 -19.73 5.94
C THR A 139 8.29 -18.33 5.46
N SER A 140 7.06 -18.13 4.99
CA SER A 140 6.58 -16.80 4.56
C SER A 140 6.59 -15.78 5.70
N SER A 141 6.31 -16.21 6.94
CA SER A 141 6.34 -15.33 8.11
C SER A 141 7.75 -14.83 8.42
N ILE A 142 8.76 -15.70 8.35
CA ILE A 142 10.17 -15.30 8.53
C ILE A 142 10.59 -14.30 7.46
N LEU A 143 10.20 -14.52 6.21
CA LEU A 143 10.55 -13.62 5.10
C LEU A 143 9.94 -12.23 5.31
N ILE A 144 8.64 -12.17 5.64
CA ILE A 144 7.95 -10.90 5.92
C ILE A 144 8.60 -10.18 7.11
N ASP A 145 9.00 -10.92 8.15
CA ASP A 145 9.64 -10.36 9.33
C ASP A 145 11.02 -9.76 8.99
N ILE A 146 11.87 -10.49 8.25
CA ILE A 146 13.18 -10.00 7.81
C ILE A 146 13.07 -8.70 7.02
N VAL A 147 12.11 -8.60 6.09
CA VAL A 147 11.87 -7.37 5.32
C VAL A 147 11.41 -6.23 6.22
N SER A 148 10.44 -6.51 7.08
CA SER A 148 9.83 -5.50 7.94
C SER A 148 10.82 -4.96 8.98
N LEU A 149 11.68 -5.82 9.54
CA LEU A 149 12.79 -5.45 10.41
C LEU A 149 13.86 -4.64 9.66
N SER A 150 14.17 -5.01 8.42
CA SER A 150 15.11 -4.26 7.60
C SER A 150 14.60 -2.84 7.32
N LEU A 151 13.31 -2.69 7.04
CA LEU A 151 12.66 -1.39 6.89
C LEU A 151 12.63 -0.61 8.20
N LEU A 152 12.28 -1.25 9.32
CA LEU A 152 12.30 -0.64 10.66
C LEU A 152 13.68 -0.06 10.98
N ILE A 153 14.75 -0.85 10.83
CA ILE A 153 16.13 -0.40 11.11
C ILE A 153 16.54 0.73 10.16
N THR A 154 16.17 0.66 8.88
CA THR A 154 16.49 1.69 7.89
C THR A 154 15.82 3.02 8.23
N VAL A 155 14.53 2.98 8.59
CA VAL A 155 13.78 4.18 9.01
C VAL A 155 14.30 4.72 10.33
N ALA A 156 14.56 3.86 11.32
CA ALA A 156 15.13 4.27 12.60
C ALA A 156 16.48 4.99 12.44
N LYS A 157 17.35 4.48 11.55
CA LYS A 157 18.63 5.13 11.21
C LYS A 157 18.43 6.49 10.53
N MET A 158 17.48 6.61 9.61
CA MET A 158 17.18 7.90 8.95
C MET A 158 16.75 8.98 9.94
N PHE A 159 16.05 8.62 11.01
CA PHE A 159 15.62 9.54 12.07
C PHE A 159 16.61 9.62 13.25
N GLY A 160 17.86 9.19 13.05
CA GLY A 160 18.95 9.39 14.02
C GLY A 160 18.87 8.51 15.28
N GLN A 161 18.05 7.45 15.29
CA GLN A 161 18.00 6.53 16.41
C GLN A 161 19.19 5.55 16.40
N LYS A 162 19.97 5.54 17.49
CA LYS A 162 21.19 4.73 17.62
C LYS A 162 21.00 3.33 18.22
N HIS A 163 19.86 3.03 18.85
CA HIS A 163 19.65 1.79 19.59
C HIS A 163 18.58 0.89 18.96
N GLY A 164 18.99 -0.04 18.09
CA GLY A 164 18.08 -0.95 17.38
C GLY A 164 17.37 -1.99 18.27
N TYR A 165 17.84 -2.26 19.49
CA TYR A 165 17.27 -3.31 20.35
C TYR A 165 15.88 -2.96 20.90
N ARG A 166 15.64 -1.69 21.24
CA ARG A 166 14.34 -1.24 21.78
C ARG A 166 13.27 -1.27 20.70
N GLU A 167 13.64 -0.85 19.50
CA GLU A 167 12.77 -0.85 18.32
C GLU A 167 12.37 -2.28 17.93
N LEU A 168 13.33 -3.22 17.95
CA LEU A 168 13.06 -4.63 17.69
C LEU A 168 12.08 -5.24 18.72
N PHE A 169 12.29 -4.96 20.01
CA PHE A 169 11.40 -5.45 21.07
C PHE A 169 9.99 -4.84 20.97
N ALA A 170 9.89 -3.53 20.72
CA ALA A 170 8.62 -2.85 20.55
C ALA A 170 7.84 -3.37 19.32
N TYR A 171 8.55 -3.60 18.22
CA TYR A 171 7.99 -4.17 16.99
C TYR A 171 7.46 -5.60 17.22
N GLY A 172 8.23 -6.46 17.88
CA GLY A 172 7.79 -7.83 18.21
C GLY A 172 6.56 -7.84 19.13
N MET A 173 6.57 -7.01 20.18
CA MET A 173 5.43 -6.89 21.10
C MET A 173 4.18 -6.36 20.39
N SER A 174 4.33 -5.38 19.50
CA SER A 174 3.24 -4.81 18.72
C SER A 174 2.58 -5.86 17.81
N ASN A 175 3.38 -6.65 17.10
CA ASN A 175 2.87 -7.72 16.24
C ASN A 175 2.23 -8.86 17.05
N MET A 176 2.78 -9.19 18.23
CA MET A 176 2.18 -10.20 19.11
C MET A 176 0.79 -9.78 19.58
N ILE A 177 0.63 -8.51 20.02
CA ILE A 177 -0.67 -7.97 20.39
C ILE A 177 -1.61 -7.92 19.18
N ALA A 178 -1.15 -7.45 18.03
CA ALA A 178 -1.94 -7.35 16.80
C ALA A 178 -2.48 -8.72 16.33
N SER A 179 -1.69 -9.79 16.52
CA SER A 179 -2.08 -11.15 16.14
C SER A 179 -3.36 -11.64 16.83
N CYS A 180 -3.61 -11.17 18.06
CA CYS A 180 -4.82 -11.51 18.82
C CYS A 180 -6.09 -10.83 18.27
N PHE A 181 -5.97 -9.80 17.43
CA PHE A 181 -7.08 -9.00 16.91
C PHE A 181 -7.30 -9.19 15.40
N HIS A 182 -6.88 -10.33 14.83
CA HIS A 182 -7.00 -10.62 13.39
C HIS A 182 -6.31 -9.59 12.48
N CYS A 183 -5.23 -8.96 12.95
CA CYS A 183 -4.48 -7.99 12.15
C CYS A 183 -3.42 -8.68 11.28
N PHE A 184 -3.16 -8.12 10.11
CA PHE A 184 -1.99 -8.43 9.31
C PHE A 184 -0.71 -7.96 10.01
N PRO A 185 0.46 -8.58 9.72
CA PRO A 185 1.74 -8.12 10.26
C PRO A 185 1.95 -6.65 9.93
N ASN A 186 2.27 -5.87 10.97
CA ASN A 186 2.50 -4.44 10.83
C ASN A 186 3.95 -4.17 10.41
N ALA A 187 4.18 -3.04 9.75
CA ALA A 187 5.50 -2.60 9.32
C ALA A 187 5.63 -1.08 9.44
N THR A 188 6.87 -0.60 9.51
CA THR A 188 7.16 0.84 9.61
C THR A 188 6.95 1.52 8.26
N SER A 189 6.22 2.62 8.25
CA SER A 189 5.92 3.38 7.03
C SER A 189 6.76 4.66 6.94
N LEU A 190 7.70 4.70 6.00
CA LEU A 190 8.54 5.88 5.74
C LEU A 190 7.71 7.13 5.38
N SER A 191 6.68 6.97 4.55
CA SER A 191 5.82 8.07 4.11
C SER A 191 5.04 8.69 5.27
N ARG A 192 4.54 7.89 6.22
CA ARG A 192 3.85 8.43 7.41
C ARG A 192 4.82 9.09 8.38
N SER A 193 5.99 8.49 8.63
CA SER A 193 7.00 9.07 9.53
C SER A 193 7.55 10.40 9.02
N THR A 194 7.78 10.52 7.71
CA THR A 194 8.25 11.80 7.10
C THR A 194 7.18 12.89 7.14
N VAL A 195 5.90 12.56 6.93
CA VAL A 195 4.80 13.52 7.11
C VAL A 195 4.69 13.96 8.57
N GLN A 196 4.83 13.03 9.52
CA GLN A 196 4.81 13.36 10.94
C GLN A 196 5.98 14.25 11.36
N ASP A 197 7.20 13.93 10.91
CA ASP A 197 8.41 14.70 11.19
C ASP A 197 8.33 16.11 10.57
N SER A 198 7.93 16.22 9.30
CA SER A 198 7.73 17.50 8.63
C SER A 198 6.58 18.34 9.21
N SER A 199 5.61 17.70 9.87
CA SER A 199 4.56 18.38 10.64
C SER A 199 5.02 18.83 12.04
N GLY A 200 6.28 18.56 12.41
CA GLY A 200 6.86 18.92 13.71
C GLY A 200 6.50 17.97 14.85
N GLY A 201 6.07 16.74 14.56
CA GLY A 201 5.72 15.74 15.56
C GLY A 201 6.95 15.18 16.28
N LYS A 202 7.24 15.66 17.50
CA LYS A 202 8.45 15.30 18.26
C LYS A 202 8.26 14.21 19.32
N THR A 203 7.02 13.81 19.60
CA THR A 203 6.68 12.93 20.74
C THR A 203 5.91 11.68 20.31
N ILE A 204 6.09 10.57 21.04
CA ILE A 204 5.35 9.31 20.84
C ILE A 204 3.83 9.49 20.99
N LEU A 205 3.40 10.51 21.76
CA LEU A 205 1.99 10.89 21.92
C LEU A 205 1.28 11.17 20.59
N VAL A 206 2.01 11.65 19.57
CA VAL A 206 1.45 11.87 18.22
C VAL A 206 0.95 10.56 17.63
N GLY A 207 1.74 9.49 17.75
CA GLY A 207 1.35 8.15 17.31
C GLY A 207 0.11 7.65 18.06
N GLY A 208 0.10 7.79 19.39
CA GLY A 208 -1.07 7.43 20.21
C GLY A 208 -2.35 8.16 19.81
N PHE A 209 -2.27 9.48 19.59
CA PHE A 209 -3.38 10.29 19.13
C PHE A 209 -3.88 9.86 17.74
N THR A 210 -2.97 9.59 16.80
CA THR A 210 -3.36 9.09 15.46
C THR A 210 -4.07 7.74 15.54
N SER A 211 -3.62 6.83 16.40
CA SER A 211 -4.26 5.52 16.60
C SER A 211 -5.69 5.66 17.17
N ILE A 212 -5.90 6.58 18.13
CA ILE A 212 -7.24 6.87 18.67
C ILE A 212 -8.16 7.41 17.58
N ILE A 213 -7.68 8.34 16.75
CA ILE A 213 -8.46 8.86 15.62
C ILE A 213 -8.84 7.73 14.67
N VAL A 214 -7.89 6.88 14.28
CA VAL A 214 -8.15 5.74 13.38
C VAL A 214 -9.19 4.80 13.99
N LEU A 215 -9.10 4.52 15.30
CA LEU A 215 -10.07 3.70 16.01
C LEU A 215 -11.48 4.32 15.94
N ILE A 216 -11.61 5.63 16.20
CA ILE A 216 -12.89 6.34 16.10
C ILE A 216 -13.44 6.28 14.67
N VAL A 217 -12.60 6.50 13.66
CA VAL A 217 -13.01 6.44 12.25
C VAL A 217 -13.54 5.06 11.89
N ILE A 218 -12.89 3.97 12.33
CA ILE A 218 -13.35 2.61 12.04
C ILE A 218 -14.69 2.33 12.74
N LEU A 219 -14.83 2.69 14.02
CA LEU A 219 -16.03 2.40 14.81
C LEU A 219 -17.24 3.26 14.43
N ALA A 220 -17.04 4.54 14.14
CA ALA A 220 -18.12 5.49 13.88
C ALA A 220 -18.40 5.69 12.38
N LEU A 221 -17.34 5.75 11.55
CA LEU A 221 -17.46 6.07 10.12
C LEU A 221 -17.39 4.83 9.22
N GLY A 222 -17.19 3.62 9.76
CA GLY A 222 -17.21 2.36 9.02
C GLY A 222 -18.36 2.25 8.00
N PRO A 223 -19.62 2.51 8.38
CA PRO A 223 -20.76 2.41 7.47
C PRO A 223 -20.72 3.41 6.31
N LEU A 224 -20.07 4.57 6.48
CA LEU A 224 -19.97 5.60 5.44
C LEU A 224 -19.06 5.18 4.28
N PHE A 225 -18.19 4.19 4.49
CA PHE A 225 -17.33 3.65 3.42
C PHE A 225 -18.03 2.57 2.58
N LYS A 226 -19.22 2.09 2.97
CA LYS A 226 -19.96 1.05 2.22
C LYS A 226 -20.18 1.38 0.73
N PRO A 227 -20.64 2.59 0.35
CA PRO A 227 -20.84 2.94 -1.06
C PRO A 227 -19.54 3.28 -1.79
N LEU A 228 -18.38 3.28 -1.13
CA LEU A 228 -17.13 3.71 -1.75
C LEU A 228 -16.75 2.78 -2.92
N PRO A 229 -16.49 3.31 -4.13
CA PRO A 229 -16.04 2.51 -5.25
C PRO A 229 -14.61 1.98 -5.07
N ASN A 230 -14.37 0.72 -5.39
CA ASN A 230 -13.05 0.10 -5.33
C ASN A 230 -12.05 0.76 -6.30
N THR A 231 -12.53 1.35 -7.41
CA THR A 231 -11.69 2.11 -8.36
C THR A 231 -11.05 3.35 -7.72
N VAL A 232 -11.75 4.00 -6.77
CA VAL A 232 -11.20 5.17 -6.06
C VAL A 232 -10.04 4.74 -5.16
N LEU A 233 -10.19 3.61 -4.46
CA LEU A 233 -9.11 3.02 -3.66
C LEU A 233 -7.91 2.62 -4.53
N ALA A 234 -8.16 1.98 -5.67
CA ALA A 234 -7.13 1.60 -6.63
C ALA A 234 -6.37 2.85 -7.15
N ALA A 235 -7.09 3.92 -7.51
CA ALA A 235 -6.50 5.18 -7.95
C ALA A 235 -5.59 5.81 -6.88
N ILE A 236 -6.01 5.78 -5.61
CA ILE A 236 -5.20 6.28 -4.48
C ILE A 236 -3.90 5.47 -4.36
N ILE A 237 -3.98 4.15 -4.43
CA ILE A 237 -2.81 3.27 -4.32
C ILE A 237 -1.85 3.52 -5.49
N ILE A 238 -2.35 3.51 -6.73
CA ILE A 238 -1.54 3.77 -7.95
C ILE A 238 -0.81 5.11 -7.83
N LEU A 239 -1.51 6.16 -7.40
CA LEU A 239 -0.92 7.49 -7.29
C LEU A 239 0.15 7.57 -6.20
N ASN A 240 -0.03 6.87 -5.07
CA ASN A 240 0.94 6.83 -3.98
C ASN A 240 2.17 5.95 -4.31
N LEU A 241 2.03 4.95 -5.20
CA LEU A 241 3.14 4.15 -5.69
C LEU A 241 4.09 4.91 -6.62
N LYS A 242 3.66 6.06 -7.18
CA LYS A 242 4.48 6.89 -8.08
C LYS A 242 5.88 7.17 -7.53
N GLY A 243 6.01 7.45 -6.23
CA GLY A 243 7.29 7.74 -5.59
C GLY A 243 8.23 6.52 -5.58
N LEU A 244 7.70 5.35 -5.27
CA LEU A 244 8.45 4.09 -5.27
C LEU A 244 8.83 3.67 -6.69
N LEU A 245 7.92 3.79 -7.66
CA LEU A 245 8.21 3.49 -9.06
C LEU A 245 9.28 4.42 -9.66
N PHE A 246 9.41 5.65 -9.16
CA PHE A 246 10.45 6.56 -9.62
C PHE A 246 11.86 6.15 -9.19
N GLN A 247 11.99 5.29 -8.18
CA GLN A 247 13.27 4.67 -7.78
C GLN A 247 13.87 3.80 -8.91
N VAL A 248 13.12 3.49 -9.97
CA VAL A 248 13.69 2.89 -11.19
C VAL A 248 14.86 3.69 -11.76
N LYS A 249 14.91 5.00 -11.50
CA LYS A 249 16.03 5.86 -11.89
C LYS A 249 17.31 5.58 -11.11
N ASP A 250 17.21 4.99 -9.91
CA ASP A 250 18.34 4.62 -9.07
C ASP A 250 19.18 3.54 -9.75
N PHE A 251 18.59 2.72 -10.63
CA PHE A 251 19.34 1.76 -11.45
C PHE A 251 20.46 2.42 -12.25
N LYS A 252 20.20 3.58 -12.87
CA LYS A 252 21.21 4.31 -13.64
C LYS A 252 22.34 4.83 -12.76
N TYR A 253 22.03 5.15 -11.50
CA TYR A 253 22.99 5.57 -10.51
C TYR A 253 23.88 4.39 -10.07
N TYR A 254 23.28 3.27 -9.65
CA TYR A 254 24.02 2.07 -9.26
C TYR A 254 24.89 1.51 -10.38
N TYR A 255 24.36 1.47 -11.62
CA TYR A 255 25.12 1.00 -12.79
C TYR A 255 26.38 1.83 -13.08
N ARG A 256 26.38 3.13 -12.72
CA ARG A 256 27.54 4.01 -12.88
C ARG A 256 28.57 3.86 -11.77
N ILE A 257 28.17 3.36 -10.60
CA ILE A 257 29.05 3.22 -9.43
C ILE A 257 29.70 1.84 -9.46
N ASP A 258 28.90 0.79 -9.46
CA ASP A 258 29.39 -0.59 -9.46
C ASP A 258 28.42 -1.51 -10.22
N ARG A 259 28.99 -2.33 -11.11
CA ARG A 259 28.23 -3.33 -11.86
C ARG A 259 27.68 -4.42 -10.97
N LEU A 260 28.33 -4.72 -9.83
CA LEU A 260 27.83 -5.71 -8.89
C LEU A 260 26.58 -5.21 -8.15
N GLU A 261 26.56 -3.95 -7.71
CA GLU A 261 25.37 -3.34 -7.08
C GLU A 261 24.19 -3.27 -8.05
N ALA A 262 24.44 -2.92 -9.31
CA ALA A 262 23.43 -2.95 -10.35
C ALA A 262 22.91 -4.37 -10.66
N ALA A 263 23.78 -5.38 -10.61
CA ALA A 263 23.40 -6.77 -10.75
C ALA A 263 22.52 -7.25 -9.59
N VAL A 264 22.86 -6.91 -8.34
CA VAL A 264 22.00 -7.22 -7.18
C VAL A 264 20.62 -6.58 -7.36
N TRP A 265 20.58 -5.30 -7.72
CA TRP A 265 19.31 -4.59 -7.93
C TRP A 265 18.43 -5.25 -9.00
N ILE A 266 19.00 -5.61 -10.17
CA ILE A 266 18.22 -6.16 -11.28
C ILE A 266 17.77 -7.59 -11.00
N ILE A 267 18.59 -8.38 -10.31
CA ILE A 267 18.24 -9.75 -9.90
C ILE A 267 17.11 -9.69 -8.87
N THR A 268 17.24 -8.87 -7.82
CA THR A 268 16.20 -8.73 -6.80
C THR A 268 14.88 -8.24 -7.41
N CYS A 269 14.91 -7.18 -8.22
CA CYS A 269 13.71 -6.66 -8.88
C CYS A 269 13.11 -7.72 -9.85
N GLY A 270 13.94 -8.40 -10.63
CA GLY A 270 13.51 -9.39 -11.60
C GLY A 270 12.86 -10.61 -10.95
N THR A 271 13.45 -11.15 -9.88
CA THR A 271 12.92 -12.34 -9.19
C THR A 271 11.59 -12.03 -8.51
N ILE A 272 11.45 -10.88 -7.85
CA ILE A 272 10.17 -10.47 -7.22
C ILE A 272 9.07 -10.30 -8.26
N VAL A 273 9.38 -9.67 -9.40
CA VAL A 273 8.42 -9.48 -10.48
C VAL A 273 8.04 -10.80 -11.17
N LEU A 274 8.91 -11.81 -11.19
CA LEU A 274 8.63 -13.08 -11.89
C LEU A 274 8.03 -14.16 -11.00
N PHE A 275 8.42 -14.20 -9.72
CA PHE A 275 8.13 -15.30 -8.80
C PHE A 275 7.40 -14.87 -7.51
N ASP A 276 6.90 -13.62 -7.45
CA ASP A 276 6.35 -12.97 -6.26
C ASP A 276 7.40 -12.70 -5.16
N VAL A 277 7.02 -11.82 -4.22
CA VAL A 277 7.84 -11.44 -3.06
C VAL A 277 8.33 -12.62 -2.24
N ASP A 278 7.54 -13.70 -2.12
CA ASP A 278 7.88 -14.86 -1.29
C ASP A 278 9.10 -15.64 -1.81
N ILE A 279 9.28 -15.71 -3.14
CA ILE A 279 10.42 -16.40 -3.77
C ILE A 279 11.54 -15.42 -4.12
N GLY A 280 11.20 -14.15 -4.32
CA GLY A 280 12.14 -13.10 -4.68
C GLY A 280 13.06 -12.63 -3.55
N LEU A 281 12.75 -12.99 -2.30
CA LEU A 281 13.53 -12.65 -1.12
C LEU A 281 14.61 -13.69 -0.81
#